data_AF-A0A938FRM3-F1
#
_entry.id   AF-A0A938FRM3-F1
#
_cell.length_a   1.000
_cell.length_b   1.000
_cell.length_c   1.000
_cell.angle_alpha   90.00
_cell.angle_beta   90.00
_cell.angle_gamma   90.00
#
_symmetry.space_group_name_H-M   'P 1'
#
loop_
_entity.id
_entity.type
_entity.pdbx_description
1 polymer ?
#
loop_
_entity_poly.entity_id
_entity_poly.type
_entity_poly.pdbx_seq_one_letter_code
_entity_poly.pdbx_strand_id
1 'polypeptide(L)'
;MLSWPRRCTRLMPPVSWRCAKFFRSVLRASASAPCRSGCSGARALEEARKRAEALAELDRAKTAFFSNVSHEFRTPLTLMLGPLESLLEQARDLPAAVQDQLRLAQRNGLRLLKLVNALLDFSRIEAGRAKAVFEPIDLARFTGNLASLFRSAIESAGCAS
;
A
#
# COMPACT_ATOMS: atom_id res chain seq x y z
N MET A 1 21.07 -38.53 48.78
CA MET A 1 21.29 -39.82 49.48
C MET A 1 19.95 -40.47 49.72
N LEU A 2 19.50 -41.37 48.83
CA LEU A 2 18.31 -42.20 49.05
C LEU A 2 18.75 -43.64 48.89
N SER A 3 18.89 -44.34 50.01
CA SER A 3 19.32 -45.73 50.12
C SER A 3 18.17 -46.66 49.75
N TRP A 4 18.32 -47.38 48.63
CA TRP A 4 17.37 -48.40 48.20
C TRP A 4 17.69 -49.74 48.91
N PRO A 5 16.72 -50.47 49.49
CA PRO A 5 17.01 -51.68 50.25
C PRO A 5 17.40 -52.86 49.35
N ARG A 6 18.57 -53.46 49.63
CA ARG A 6 19.14 -54.63 48.95
C ARG A 6 18.43 -55.95 49.30
N ARG A 7 17.13 -56.06 49.06
CA ARG A 7 16.40 -57.30 49.38
C ARG A 7 15.33 -57.65 48.35
N CYS A 8 15.75 -57.82 47.10
CA CYS A 8 14.96 -58.49 46.05
C CYS A 8 15.90 -58.98 44.91
N THR A 9 16.75 -59.98 45.21
CA THR A 9 17.62 -60.63 44.20
C THR A 9 17.51 -62.15 44.20
N ARG A 10 16.35 -62.71 44.58
CA ARG A 10 16.06 -64.14 44.45
C ARG A 10 14.60 -64.37 44.09
N LEU A 11 14.28 -64.19 42.82
CA LEU A 11 13.31 -64.96 42.01
C LEU A 11 13.03 -64.17 40.71
N MET A 12 13.78 -64.40 39.62
CA MET A 12 13.29 -64.10 38.26
C MET A 12 13.96 -65.05 37.24
N PRO A 13 13.21 -65.61 36.27
CA PRO A 13 13.73 -66.48 35.23
C PRO A 13 14.44 -65.71 34.10
N PRO A 14 15.28 -66.36 33.27
CA PRO A 14 16.29 -65.70 32.42
C PRO A 14 15.81 -65.16 31.06
N VAL A 15 14.51 -64.90 30.85
CA VAL A 15 13.99 -64.54 29.50
C VAL A 15 13.64 -63.06 29.33
N SER A 16 13.71 -62.24 30.39
CA SER A 16 13.26 -60.83 30.35
C SER A 16 14.28 -59.82 29.79
N TRP A 17 15.55 -60.21 29.60
CA TRP A 17 16.61 -59.28 29.21
C TRP A 17 16.58 -58.86 27.73
N ARG A 18 16.00 -59.69 26.84
CA ARG A 18 15.79 -59.31 25.43
C ARG A 18 14.64 -58.31 25.26
N CYS A 19 13.53 -58.47 26.00
CA CYS A 19 12.43 -57.51 26.03
C CYS A 19 12.85 -56.17 26.67
N ALA A 20 13.60 -56.18 27.77
CA ALA A 20 14.07 -54.95 28.41
C ALA A 20 15.05 -54.15 27.53
N LYS A 21 15.93 -54.84 26.78
CA LYS A 21 16.83 -54.17 25.80
C LYS A 21 16.07 -53.65 24.58
N PHE A 22 15.07 -54.38 24.09
CA PHE A 22 14.23 -53.94 22.98
C PHE A 22 13.41 -52.70 23.35
N PHE A 23 12.74 -52.71 24.51
CA PHE A 23 11.94 -51.59 25.01
C PHE A 23 12.80 -50.34 25.27
N ARG A 24 14.03 -50.53 25.78
CA ARG A 24 15.00 -49.43 25.97
C ARG A 24 15.63 -48.91 24.68
N SER A 25 15.57 -49.67 23.59
CA SER A 25 16.00 -49.23 22.25
C SER A 25 14.90 -48.43 21.54
N VAL A 26 13.64 -48.87 21.65
CA VAL A 26 12.48 -48.18 21.07
C VAL A 26 12.21 -46.86 21.79
N LEU A 27 12.30 -46.82 23.13
CA LEU A 27 12.17 -45.59 23.91
C LEU A 27 13.31 -44.58 23.69
N ARG A 28 14.47 -45.02 23.18
CA ARG A 28 15.56 -44.12 22.80
C ARG A 28 15.44 -43.61 21.36
N ALA A 29 14.74 -44.34 20.49
CA ALA A 29 14.53 -43.95 19.10
C ALA A 29 13.44 -42.86 18.94
N SER A 30 12.46 -42.79 19.85
CA SER A 30 11.40 -41.76 19.83
C SER A 30 11.71 -40.50 20.65
N ALA A 31 12.72 -40.54 21.52
CA ALA A 31 13.06 -39.43 22.42
C ALA A 31 14.11 -38.45 21.85
N SER A 32 14.63 -38.68 20.64
CA SER A 32 15.67 -37.83 20.04
C SER A 32 15.48 -37.60 18.54
N ALA A 33 14.24 -37.54 18.07
CA ALA A 33 13.97 -36.81 16.83
C ALA A 33 13.98 -35.31 17.16
N PRO A 34 15.06 -34.55 16.88
CA PRO A 34 14.98 -33.11 16.99
C PRO A 34 13.86 -32.64 16.07
N CYS A 35 12.89 -31.91 16.63
CA CYS A 35 11.83 -31.23 15.90
C CYS A 35 12.45 -30.09 15.07
N ARG A 36 13.23 -30.43 14.05
CA ARG A 36 13.90 -29.46 13.17
C ARG A 36 12.91 -28.82 12.19
N SER A 37 11.86 -29.55 11.81
CA SER A 37 10.84 -29.09 10.86
C SER A 37 9.85 -28.08 11.47
N GLY A 38 9.40 -28.29 12.72
CA GLY A 38 8.47 -27.37 13.37
C GLY A 38 9.09 -26.01 13.74
N CYS A 39 10.32 -26.02 14.27
CA CYS A 39 10.99 -24.78 14.70
C CYS A 39 11.53 -23.92 13.55
N SER A 40 11.94 -24.53 12.43
CA SER A 40 12.37 -23.77 11.24
C SER A 40 11.20 -23.08 10.55
N GLY A 41 10.05 -23.77 10.42
CA GLY A 41 8.82 -23.18 9.89
C GLY A 41 8.29 -22.02 10.75
N ALA A 42 8.30 -22.16 12.08
CA ALA A 42 7.86 -21.10 13.00
C ALA A 42 8.71 -19.82 12.90
N ARG A 43 10.04 -19.96 12.79
CA ARG A 43 10.95 -18.80 12.60
C ARG A 43 10.77 -18.15 11.23
N ALA A 44 10.60 -18.94 10.18
CA ALA A 44 10.37 -18.41 8.83
C ALA A 44 9.04 -17.61 8.77
N LEU A 45 7.99 -18.09 9.44
CA LEU A 45 6.72 -17.36 9.54
C LEU A 45 6.87 -16.06 10.34
N GLU A 46 7.58 -16.10 11.46
CA GLU A 46 7.87 -14.91 12.28
C GLU A 46 8.66 -13.86 11.48
N GLU A 47 9.68 -14.27 10.73
CA GLU A 47 10.46 -13.38 9.86
C GLU A 47 9.62 -12.82 8.71
N ALA A 48 8.80 -13.65 8.06
CA ALA A 48 7.90 -13.21 7.01
C ALA A 48 6.88 -12.19 7.55
N ARG A 49 6.35 -12.43 8.75
CA ARG A 49 5.44 -11.51 9.43
C ARG A 49 6.12 -10.18 9.75
N LYS A 50 7.32 -10.18 10.32
CA LYS A 50 8.08 -8.94 10.60
C LYS A 50 8.38 -8.14 9.34
N ARG A 51 8.73 -8.83 8.24
CA ARG A 51 8.93 -8.18 6.94
C ARG A 51 7.64 -7.57 6.40
N ALA A 52 6.52 -8.30 6.49
CA ALA A 52 5.21 -7.80 6.07
C ALA A 52 4.76 -6.59 6.90
N GLU A 53 4.96 -6.61 8.21
CA GLU A 53 4.68 -5.49 9.12
C GLU A 53 5.54 -4.26 8.76
N ALA A 54 6.85 -4.45 8.54
CA ALA A 54 7.75 -3.37 8.15
C ALA A 54 7.38 -2.74 6.79
N LEU A 55 7.00 -3.55 5.81
CA LEU A 55 6.51 -3.06 4.51
C LEU A 55 5.20 -2.28 4.66
N ALA A 56 4.27 -2.78 5.48
CA ALA A 56 3.00 -2.10 5.73
C ALA A 56 3.20 -0.74 6.42
N GLU A 57 4.14 -0.62 7.37
CA GLU A 57 4.50 0.65 8.00
C GLU A 57 5.09 1.64 6.99
N LEU A 58 5.99 1.18 6.12
CA LEU A 58 6.55 2.00 5.05
C LEU A 58 5.46 2.55 4.12
N ASP A 59 4.51 1.71 3.71
CA ASP A 59 3.41 2.14 2.86
C ASP A 59 2.47 3.12 3.55
N ARG A 60 2.24 2.96 4.87
CA ARG A 60 1.46 3.93 5.65
C ARG A 60 2.17 5.28 5.72
N ALA A 61 3.47 5.26 6.04
CA ALA A 61 4.29 6.47 6.10
C ALA A 61 4.34 7.20 4.76
N LYS A 62 4.52 6.47 3.65
CA LYS A 62 4.52 7.02 2.28
C LYS A 62 3.18 7.71 1.96
N THR A 63 2.05 7.06 2.22
CA THR A 63 0.73 7.67 1.97
C THR A 63 0.50 8.89 2.86
N ALA A 64 0.85 8.84 4.14
CA ALA A 64 0.70 9.97 5.05
C ALA A 64 1.54 11.18 4.60
N PHE A 65 2.79 10.95 4.23
CA PHE A 65 3.68 11.97 3.69
C PHE A 65 3.07 12.67 2.47
N PHE A 66 2.66 11.91 1.45
CA PHE A 66 2.08 12.50 0.23
C PHE A 66 0.75 13.20 0.49
N SER A 67 -0.07 12.69 1.40
CA SER A 67 -1.32 13.35 1.80
C SER A 67 -1.05 14.72 2.42
N ASN A 68 -0.15 14.78 3.41
CA ASN A 68 0.19 16.03 4.09
C ASN A 68 0.77 17.06 3.12
N VAL A 69 1.76 16.65 2.33
CA VAL A 69 2.40 17.50 1.32
C VAL A 69 1.37 18.06 0.33
N SER A 70 0.44 17.21 -0.15
CA SER A 70 -0.61 17.66 -1.06
C SER A 70 -1.52 18.71 -0.45
N HIS A 71 -1.89 18.55 0.83
CA HIS A 71 -2.70 19.54 1.55
C HIS A 71 -1.95 20.87 1.77
N GLU A 72 -0.68 20.80 2.14
CA GLU A 72 0.18 21.98 2.34
C GLU A 72 0.39 22.77 1.05
N PHE A 73 0.43 22.11 -0.12
CA PHE A 73 0.49 22.80 -1.42
C PHE A 73 -0.87 23.27 -1.93
N ARG A 74 -1.94 22.50 -1.71
CA ARG A 74 -3.28 22.85 -2.21
C ARG A 74 -3.78 24.17 -1.63
N THR A 75 -3.61 24.38 -0.32
CA THR A 75 -4.11 25.59 0.36
C THR A 75 -3.55 26.89 -0.24
N PRO A 76 -2.23 27.11 -0.32
CA PRO A 76 -1.68 28.33 -0.91
C PRO A 76 -2.02 28.46 -2.40
N LEU A 77 -2.06 27.36 -3.15
CA LEU A 77 -2.45 27.41 -4.57
C LEU A 77 -3.89 27.86 -4.77
N THR A 78 -4.82 27.34 -3.95
CA THR A 78 -6.23 27.70 -4.04
C THR A 78 -6.44 29.17 -3.64
N LEU A 79 -5.70 29.64 -2.63
CA LEU A 79 -5.70 31.06 -2.21
C LEU A 79 -5.12 32.00 -3.28
N MET A 80 -4.17 31.54 -4.11
CA MET A 80 -3.66 32.32 -5.25
C MET A 80 -4.59 32.28 -6.46
N LEU A 81 -5.21 31.13 -6.72
CA LEU A 81 -6.10 30.92 -7.87
C LEU A 81 -7.42 31.69 -7.75
N GLY A 82 -8.00 31.79 -6.56
CA GLY A 82 -9.28 32.50 -6.35
C GLY A 82 -9.24 33.97 -6.80
N PRO A 83 -8.29 34.79 -6.32
CA PRO A 83 -8.13 36.17 -6.79
C PRO A 83 -7.82 36.26 -8.29
N LEU A 84 -7.03 35.33 -8.84
CA LEU A 84 -6.75 35.28 -10.28
C LEU A 84 -8.02 35.04 -11.10
N GLU A 85 -8.91 34.15 -10.66
CA GLU A 85 -10.21 33.91 -11.28
C GLU A 85 -11.09 35.16 -11.23
N SER A 86 -11.23 35.81 -10.07
CA SER A 86 -12.03 37.04 -9.92
C SER A 86 -11.50 38.19 -10.79
N LEU A 87 -10.18 38.35 -10.88
CA LEU A 87 -9.55 39.36 -11.74
C LEU A 87 -9.80 39.08 -13.22
N LEU A 88 -9.78 37.81 -13.64
CA LEU A 88 -10.07 37.42 -15.02
C LEU A 88 -11.54 37.61 -15.40
N GLU A 89 -12.47 37.44 -14.46
CA GLU A 89 -13.89 37.73 -14.69
C GLU A 89 -14.16 39.23 -14.89
N GLN A 90 -13.40 40.08 -14.20
CA GLN A 90 -13.49 41.54 -14.27
C GLN A 90 -12.55 42.16 -15.32
N ALA A 91 -11.79 41.33 -16.05
CA ALA A 91 -10.68 41.78 -16.88
C ALA A 91 -11.06 42.58 -18.14
N ARG A 92 -12.34 42.84 -18.41
CA ARG A 92 -12.79 43.54 -19.63
C ARG A 92 -12.15 44.91 -19.79
N ASP A 93 -11.85 45.59 -18.68
CA ASP A 93 -11.26 46.93 -18.67
C ASP A 93 -9.73 46.92 -18.55
N LEU A 94 -9.10 45.73 -18.47
CA LEU A 94 -7.65 45.60 -18.38
C LEU A 94 -7.00 45.56 -19.78
N PRO A 95 -5.78 46.10 -19.95
CA PRO A 95 -5.03 45.97 -21.21
C PRO A 95 -4.85 44.49 -21.60
N ALA A 96 -4.96 44.17 -22.89
CA ALA A 96 -4.89 42.79 -23.40
C ALA A 96 -3.64 42.04 -22.91
N ALA A 97 -2.48 42.69 -22.89
CA ALA A 97 -1.24 42.10 -22.39
C ALA A 97 -1.32 41.65 -20.91
N VAL A 98 -2.04 42.40 -20.07
CA VAL A 98 -2.26 42.03 -18.65
C VAL A 98 -3.21 40.84 -18.56
N GLN A 99 -4.27 40.82 -19.39
CA GLN A 99 -5.19 39.68 -19.44
C GLN A 99 -4.45 38.38 -19.83
N ASP A 100 -3.54 38.45 -20.80
CA ASP A 100 -2.75 37.30 -21.24
C ASP A 100 -1.82 36.79 -20.14
N GLN A 101 -1.18 37.69 -19.39
CA GLN A 101 -0.36 37.32 -18.23
C GLN A 101 -1.20 36.67 -17.12
N LEU A 102 -2.38 37.20 -16.81
CA LEU A 102 -3.30 36.63 -15.83
C LEU A 102 -3.77 35.23 -16.25
N ARG A 103 -4.16 35.04 -17.53
CA ARG A 103 -4.51 33.73 -18.08
C ARG A 103 -3.34 32.75 -18.01
N LEU A 104 -2.11 33.22 -18.28
CA LEU A 104 -0.92 32.39 -18.16
C LEU A 104 -0.68 31.95 -16.70
N ALA A 105 -0.77 32.87 -15.73
CA ALA A 105 -0.63 32.56 -14.32
C ALA A 105 -1.69 31.55 -13.84
N GLN A 106 -2.96 31.78 -14.20
CA GLN A 106 -4.06 30.86 -13.87
C GLN A 106 -3.83 29.46 -14.47
N ARG A 107 -3.46 29.37 -15.75
CA ARG A 107 -3.15 28.08 -16.40
C ARG A 107 -2.03 27.33 -15.70
N ASN A 108 -0.96 28.03 -15.29
CA ASN A 108 0.15 27.42 -14.57
C ASN A 108 -0.26 26.96 -13.17
N GLY A 109 -1.02 27.77 -12.42
CA GLY A 109 -1.54 27.39 -11.10
C GLY A 109 -2.46 26.16 -11.17
N LEU A 110 -3.37 26.12 -12.14
CA LEU A 110 -4.24 24.96 -12.38
C LEU A 110 -3.45 23.71 -12.80
N ARG A 111 -2.41 23.87 -13.62
CA ARG A 111 -1.52 22.76 -14.01
C ARG A 111 -0.78 22.20 -12.79
N LEU A 112 -0.25 23.06 -11.94
CA LEU A 112 0.46 22.63 -10.72
C LEU A 112 -0.50 21.91 -9.76
N LEU A 113 -1.71 22.44 -9.55
CA LEU A 113 -2.73 21.78 -8.74
C LEU A 113 -3.08 20.38 -9.26
N LYS A 114 -3.20 20.20 -10.58
CA LYS A 114 -3.40 18.89 -11.21
C LYS A 114 -2.26 17.93 -10.93
N LEU A 115 -1.00 18.38 -11.03
CA LEU A 115 0.18 17.55 -10.76
C LEU A 115 0.24 17.11 -9.29
N VAL A 116 -0.05 18.02 -8.35
CA VAL A 116 -0.11 17.69 -6.92
C VAL A 116 -1.17 16.63 -6.64
N ASN A 117 -2.38 16.78 -7.21
CA ASN A 117 -3.44 15.79 -7.06
C ASN A 117 -3.06 14.43 -7.68
N ALA A 118 -2.46 14.42 -8.87
CA ALA A 118 -2.04 13.18 -9.54
C ALA A 118 -0.99 12.40 -8.74
N LEU A 119 -0.07 13.09 -8.06
CA LEU A 119 0.93 12.46 -7.19
C LEU A 119 0.28 11.73 -6.00
N LEU A 120 -0.76 12.32 -5.40
CA LEU A 120 -1.52 11.71 -4.32
C LEU A 120 -2.29 10.47 -4.81
N ASP A 121 -2.94 10.58 -5.96
CA ASP A 121 -3.67 9.47 -6.57
C ASP A 121 -2.74 8.30 -6.87
N PHE A 122 -1.56 8.57 -7.43
CA PHE A 122 -0.53 7.57 -7.65
C PHE A 122 -0.10 6.85 -6.36
N SER A 123 0.19 7.61 -5.30
CA SER A 123 0.56 7.05 -3.98
C SER A 123 -0.54 6.14 -3.39
N ARG A 124 -1.81 6.50 -3.57
CA ARG A 124 -2.95 5.69 -3.12
C ARG A 124 -3.13 4.41 -3.95
N ILE A 125 -2.90 4.49 -5.26
CA ILE A 125 -2.99 3.34 -6.18
C ILE A 125 -1.89 2.33 -5.87
N GLU A 126 -0.63 2.76 -5.72
CA GLU A 126 0.49 1.86 -5.39
C GLU A 126 0.26 1.10 -4.08
N ALA A 127 -0.35 1.75 -3.10
CA ALA A 127 -0.68 1.12 -1.83
C ALA A 127 -1.93 0.20 -1.87
N GLY A 128 -2.59 0.05 -3.03
CA GLY A 128 -3.85 -0.68 -3.17
C GLY A 128 -5.03 -0.03 -2.42
N ARG A 129 -4.95 1.28 -2.14
CA ARG A 129 -5.93 2.04 -1.33
C ARG A 129 -6.82 2.97 -2.16
N ALA A 130 -6.76 2.89 -3.49
CA ALA A 130 -7.65 3.63 -4.37
C ALA A 130 -9.10 3.14 -4.14
N LYS A 131 -9.97 4.04 -3.68
CA LYS A 131 -11.39 3.75 -3.51
C LYS A 131 -12.14 4.24 -4.75
N ALA A 132 -12.76 3.32 -5.48
CA ALA A 132 -13.74 3.68 -6.49
C ALA A 132 -15.04 4.10 -5.80
N VAL A 133 -15.55 5.28 -6.17
CA VAL A 133 -16.89 5.74 -5.78
C VAL A 133 -17.77 5.58 -7.02
N PHE A 134 -18.79 4.73 -6.92
CA PHE A 134 -19.72 4.46 -8.01
C PHE A 134 -20.97 5.30 -7.81
N GLU A 135 -21.27 6.15 -8.78
CA GLU A 135 -22.46 7.01 -8.78
C GLU A 135 -23.14 6.88 -10.15
N PRO A 136 -24.50 6.93 -10.21
CA PRO A 136 -25.21 6.96 -11.48
C PRO A 136 -24.75 8.15 -12.31
N ILE A 137 -24.25 7.90 -13.52
CA ILE A 137 -23.77 8.92 -14.43
C ILE A 137 -24.42 8.76 -15.80
N ASP A 138 -24.81 9.89 -16.41
CA ASP A 138 -25.19 9.93 -17.81
C ASP A 138 -23.92 9.78 -18.68
N LEU A 139 -23.66 8.55 -19.12
CA LEU A 139 -22.52 8.21 -19.96
C LEU A 139 -22.52 8.99 -21.28
N ALA A 140 -23.69 9.21 -21.89
CA ALA A 140 -23.79 9.93 -23.16
C ALA A 140 -23.36 11.39 -22.98
N ARG A 141 -23.88 12.06 -21.95
CA ARG A 141 -23.47 13.44 -21.62
C ARG A 141 -22.00 13.53 -21.22
N PHE A 142 -21.51 12.61 -20.39
CA PHE A 142 -20.12 12.62 -19.93
C PHE A 142 -19.13 12.45 -21.09
N THR A 143 -19.34 11.44 -21.95
CA THR A 143 -18.50 11.20 -23.12
C THR A 143 -18.61 12.32 -24.16
N GLY A 144 -19.79 12.91 -24.35
CA GLY A 144 -19.97 14.08 -25.21
C GLY A 144 -19.18 15.30 -24.72
N ASN A 145 -19.20 15.58 -23.41
CA ASN A 145 -18.39 16.63 -22.80
C ASN A 145 -16.90 16.33 -22.91
N LEU A 146 -16.49 15.07 -22.76
CA LEU A 146 -15.08 14.68 -22.90
C LEU A 146 -14.59 14.88 -24.35
N ALA A 147 -15.39 14.46 -25.33
CA ALA A 147 -15.07 14.59 -26.76
C ALA A 147 -15.01 16.06 -27.21
N SER A 148 -15.85 16.93 -26.65
CA SER A 148 -15.85 18.35 -27.01
C SER A 148 -14.55 19.06 -26.64
N LEU A 149 -13.86 18.62 -25.57
CA LEU A 149 -12.53 19.14 -25.18
C LEU A 149 -11.47 18.95 -26.28
N PHE A 150 -11.62 17.94 -27.14
CA PHE A 150 -10.68 17.63 -28.21
C PHE A 150 -11.15 18.11 -29.58
N ARG A 151 -12.35 18.68 -29.70
CA ARG A 151 -12.92 19.07 -30.99
C ARG A 151 -12.02 20.02 -31.78
N SER A 152 -11.50 21.06 -31.12
CA SER A 152 -10.57 22.00 -31.75
C SER A 152 -9.25 21.34 -32.19
N ALA A 153 -8.74 20.36 -31.43
CA ALA A 153 -7.54 19.60 -31.80
C ALA A 153 -7.79 18.66 -32.99
N ILE A 154 -8.98 18.06 -33.07
CA ILE A 154 -9.38 17.17 -34.16
C ILE A 154 -9.62 17.97 -35.46
N GLU A 155 -10.28 19.13 -35.34
CA GLU A 155 -10.51 20.05 -36.47
C GLU A 155 -9.20 20.61 -37.02
N SER A 156 -8.27 21.04 -36.14
CA SER A 156 -6.95 21.51 -36.57
C SER A 156 -6.07 20.40 -37.15
N ALA A 157 -6.27 19.14 -36.74
CA ALA A 157 -5.61 17.98 -37.34
C ALA A 157 -6.26 17.51 -38.65
N GLY A 158 -7.36 18.13 -39.10
CA GLY A 158 -8.08 17.76 -40.33
C GLY A 158 -8.84 16.44 -40.22
N CYS A 159 -9.10 15.95 -39.00
CA CYS A 159 -9.75 14.66 -38.74
C CYS A 159 -11.27 14.77 -38.53
N ALA A 160 -11.85 15.97 -38.69
CA ALA A 160 -13.30 16.17 -38.61
C ALA A 160 -13.93 16.01 -40.00
N SER A 161 -14.44 14.81 -40.29
CA SER A 161 -15.32 14.52 -41.44
C SER A 161 -16.78 14.46 -41.02
#